data_AF-A0A662SAW4-F1
#
_entry.id   AF-A0A662SAW4-F1
#
_cell.length_a   1.000
_cell.length_b   1.000
_cell.length_c   1.000
_cell.angle_alpha   90.00
_cell.angle_beta   90.00
_cell.angle_gamma   90.00
#
_symmetry.space_group_name_H-M   'P 1'
#
loop_
_entity.id
_entity.type
_entity.pdbx_description
1 polymer ?
#
loop_
_entity_poly.entity_id
_entity_poly.type
_entity_poly.pdbx_seq_one_letter_code
_entity_poly.pdbx_strand_id
1 'polypeptide(L)'
;MMEGGLSITAGVHFAAATRNVVTTDLDSDISLKEDFVEGGAGIENGHRTVPEGPGLGNLAIKEEKLKLVAVFEESKGFRHFNPYKPSI
;
A
#
# COMPACT_ATOMS: atom_id res chain seq x y z
N MET A 1 0.98 6.44 -3.15
CA MET A 1 2.24 5.66 -3.22
C MET A 1 1.87 4.31 -3.89
N MET A 2 2.72 3.29 -3.94
CA MET A 2 2.33 1.97 -4.50
C MET A 2 2.51 0.87 -3.45
N GLU A 3 1.53 0.74 -2.57
CA GLU A 3 1.42 -0.24 -1.51
C GLU A 3 0.58 -1.46 -1.92
N GLY A 4 0.83 -2.59 -1.24
CA GLY A 4 -0.06 -3.76 -1.25
C GLY A 4 -0.95 -3.82 -0.01
N GLY A 5 -1.79 -4.86 0.05
CA GLY A 5 -2.85 -5.06 1.03
C GLY A 5 -2.37 -5.02 2.48
N LEU A 6 -1.15 -5.49 2.78
CA LEU A 6 -0.58 -5.40 4.13
C LEU A 6 -0.47 -3.94 4.61
N SER A 7 0.21 -3.12 3.82
CA SER A 7 0.48 -1.71 4.13
C SER A 7 -0.80 -0.88 4.05
N ILE A 8 -1.66 -1.16 3.07
CA ILE A 8 -2.98 -0.52 2.96
C ILE A 8 -3.83 -0.79 4.20
N THR A 9 -3.86 -2.04 4.69
CA THR A 9 -4.61 -2.38 5.91
C THR A 9 -4.11 -1.60 7.12
N ALA A 10 -2.78 -1.50 7.29
CA ALA A 10 -2.20 -0.67 8.36
C ALA A 10 -2.58 0.81 8.21
N GLY A 11 -2.54 1.35 6.99
CA GLY A 11 -2.98 2.71 6.68
C GLY A 11 -4.45 2.96 7.01
N VAL A 12 -5.32 1.99 6.73
CA VAL A 12 -6.76 2.06 7.07
C VAL A 12 -6.97 2.09 8.58
N HIS A 13 -6.27 1.25 9.36
CA HIS A 13 -6.33 1.32 10.82
C HIS A 13 -5.88 2.68 11.35
N PHE A 14 -4.76 3.21 10.83
CA PHE A 14 -4.24 4.52 11.24
C PHE A 14 -5.24 5.65 10.91
N ALA A 15 -5.76 5.68 9.68
CA ALA A 15 -6.70 6.70 9.25
C ALA A 15 -8.00 6.66 10.07
N ALA A 16 -8.55 5.46 10.31
CA ALA A 16 -9.77 5.29 11.10
C ALA A 16 -9.59 5.68 12.58
N ALA A 17 -8.41 5.46 13.15
CA ALA A 17 -8.12 5.79 14.54
C ALA A 17 -7.81 7.27 14.77
N THR A 18 -7.50 8.04 13.73
CA THR A 18 -6.92 9.38 13.88
C THR A 18 -7.84 10.45 13.30
N ARG A 19 -8.53 11.19 14.18
CA ARG A 19 -9.56 12.18 13.81
C ARG A 19 -9.11 13.26 12.82
N ASN A 20 -7.83 13.64 12.82
CA ASN A 20 -7.30 14.68 11.93
C ASN A 20 -6.89 14.14 10.54
N VAL A 21 -6.97 12.83 10.31
CA VAL A 21 -6.82 12.24 8.98
C VAL A 21 -8.17 12.29 8.27
N VAL A 22 -8.36 13.32 7.47
CA VAL A 22 -9.64 13.59 6.77
C VAL A 22 -9.64 13.19 5.30
N THR A 23 -8.47 12.82 4.76
CA THR A 23 -8.26 12.41 3.36
C THR A 23 -7.20 11.33 3.30
N THR A 24 -7.37 10.36 2.41
CA THR A 24 -6.43 9.24 2.23
C THR A 24 -6.34 8.82 0.77
N ASP A 25 -5.16 8.41 0.36
CA ASP A 25 -4.87 7.76 -0.93
C ASP A 25 -4.44 6.31 -0.65
N LEU A 26 -5.43 5.46 -0.34
CA LEU A 26 -5.23 4.06 0.10
C LEU A 26 -5.94 3.11 -0.87
N ASP A 27 -5.54 3.09 -2.14
CA ASP A 27 -6.20 2.35 -3.22
C ASP A 27 -5.26 1.59 -4.18
N SER A 28 -3.95 1.66 -3.95
CA SER A 28 -2.96 1.09 -4.87
C SER A 28 -3.01 -0.44 -5.00
N ASP A 29 -3.42 -1.14 -3.94
CA ASP A 29 -3.65 -2.60 -3.91
C ASP A 29 -4.75 -3.05 -4.88
N ILE A 30 -5.72 -2.20 -5.21
CA ILE A 30 -6.76 -2.49 -6.21
C ILE A 30 -6.15 -2.71 -7.60
N SER A 31 -5.04 -2.02 -7.89
CA SER A 31 -4.35 -2.11 -9.18
C SER A 31 -3.39 -3.29 -9.25
N LEU A 32 -3.14 -3.99 -8.14
CA LEU A 32 -2.25 -5.15 -8.14
C LEU A 32 -2.95 -6.35 -8.78
N LYS A 33 -2.31 -6.92 -9.80
CA LYS A 33 -2.77 -8.19 -10.39
C LYS A 33 -2.78 -9.31 -9.35
N GLU A 34 -1.79 -9.31 -8.47
CA GLU A 34 -1.64 -10.30 -7.40
C GLU A 34 -1.05 -9.67 -6.16
N ASP A 35 -1.57 -10.09 -5.00
CA ASP A 35 -1.04 -9.79 -3.68
C ASP A 35 -0.66 -11.10 -2.95
N PHE A 36 0.21 -10.98 -1.94
CA PHE A 36 0.57 -12.04 -1.01
C PHE A 36 -0.31 -12.04 0.26
N VAL A 37 -1.18 -11.04 0.43
CA VAL A 37 -2.14 -10.97 1.56
C VAL A 37 -3.55 -11.38 1.13
N GLU A 38 -4.29 -11.98 2.06
CA GLU A 38 -5.73 -12.19 1.97
C GLU A 38 -6.42 -11.78 3.27
N GLY A 39 -7.64 -11.24 3.17
CA GLY A 39 -8.42 -10.82 4.35
C GLY A 39 -7.97 -9.50 5.00
N GLY A 40 -7.27 -8.63 4.27
CA GLY A 40 -6.95 -7.26 4.70
C GLY A 40 -8.15 -6.30 4.61
N ALA A 41 -7.86 -5.00 4.62
CA ALA A 41 -8.88 -3.94 4.54
C ALA A 41 -9.74 -4.06 3.27
N GLY A 42 -11.06 -4.13 3.46
CA GLY A 42 -12.03 -4.26 2.39
C GLY A 42 -12.37 -2.92 1.73
N ILE A 43 -13.21 -2.99 0.69
CA ILE A 43 -13.76 -1.83 -0.01
C ILE A 43 -15.26 -2.02 -0.15
N GLU A 44 -16.02 -1.05 0.35
CA GLU A 44 -17.48 -1.01 0.21
C GLU A 44 -17.91 0.40 -0.20
N ASN A 45 -18.68 0.51 -1.29
CA ASN A 45 -19.21 1.80 -1.78
C ASN A 45 -18.15 2.90 -1.92
N GLY A 46 -16.94 2.55 -2.38
CA GLY A 46 -15.83 3.50 -2.55
C GLY A 46 -15.12 3.90 -1.25
N HIS A 47 -15.44 3.24 -0.13
CA HIS A 47 -14.81 3.47 1.17
C HIS A 47 -14.02 2.24 1.60
N ARG A 48 -12.92 2.46 2.33
CA ARG A 48 -12.21 1.37 3.00
C ARG A 48 -12.94 0.94 4.25
N THR A 49 -12.95 -0.37 4.50
CA THR A 49 -13.46 -0.95 5.74
C THR A 49 -12.31 -1.48 6.58
N VAL A 50 -12.38 -1.20 7.89
CA VAL A 50 -11.42 -1.76 8.86
C VAL A 50 -11.76 -3.26 9.00
N PRO A 51 -10.80 -4.17 8.80
CA PRO A 51 -11.08 -5.59 8.92
C PRO A 51 -11.26 -6.00 10.38
N GLU A 52 -12.10 -7.02 10.60
CA GLU A 52 -12.41 -7.54 11.93
C GLU A 52 -11.33 -8.51 12.43
N GLY A 53 -11.15 -8.57 13.76
CA GLY A 53 -10.20 -9.47 14.42
C GLY A 53 -8.94 -8.77 14.94
N PRO A 54 -8.04 -9.52 15.58
CA PRO A 54 -6.85 -8.95 16.22
C PRO A 54 -5.85 -8.40 15.21
N GLY A 55 -5.12 -7.36 15.63
CA GLY A 55 -4.05 -6.76 14.84
C GLY A 55 -4.59 -6.13 13.54
N LEU A 56 -4.14 -6.63 12.39
CA LEU A 56 -4.53 -6.16 11.06
C LEU A 56 -5.73 -6.97 10.51
N GLY A 57 -6.67 -7.34 11.37
CA GLY A 57 -7.88 -8.09 10.99
C GLY A 57 -7.66 -9.57 10.72
N ASN A 58 -6.71 -10.20 11.42
CA ASN A 58 -6.38 -11.62 11.23
C ASN A 58 -6.06 -12.02 9.77
N LEU A 59 -5.47 -11.10 9.00
CA LEU A 59 -5.07 -11.33 7.62
C LEU A 59 -4.16 -12.55 7.48
N ALA A 60 -4.28 -13.24 6.34
CA ALA A 60 -3.49 -14.40 5.99
C ALA A 60 -2.39 -14.04 5.00
N ILE A 61 -1.21 -14.64 5.18
CA ILE A 61 -0.07 -14.50 4.29
C ILE A 61 0.02 -15.74 3.40
N LYS A 62 0.08 -15.53 2.10
CA LYS A 62 0.35 -16.55 1.08
C LYS A 62 1.85 -16.77 1.00
N GLU A 63 2.37 -17.62 1.88
CA GLU A 63 3.81 -17.87 2.02
C GLU A 63 4.48 -18.27 0.69
N GLU A 64 3.77 -18.98 -0.19
CA GLU A 64 4.24 -19.37 -1.51
C GLU A 64 4.57 -18.17 -2.43
N LYS A 65 4.04 -16.98 -2.12
CA LYS A 65 4.32 -15.72 -2.83
C LYS A 65 5.42 -14.90 -2.17
N LEU A 66 5.79 -15.21 -0.94
CA LEU A 66 6.88 -14.53 -0.24
C LEU A 66 8.24 -15.02 -0.75
N LYS A 67 8.83 -14.23 -1.64
CA LYS A 67 10.20 -14.42 -2.08
C LYS A 67 10.91 -13.08 -2.19
N LEU A 68 12.22 -13.09 -2.01
CA LEU A 68 13.03 -11.92 -2.32
C LEU A 68 12.89 -11.60 -3.82
N VAL A 69 12.29 -10.46 -4.14
CA VAL A 69 12.10 -10.01 -5.54
C VAL A 69 13.29 -9.17 -6.00
N ALA A 70 13.72 -8.22 -5.18
CA ALA A 70 14.84 -7.35 -5.46
C ALA A 70 15.38 -6.73 -4.16
N VAL A 71 16.66 -6.38 -4.16
CA VAL A 71 17.27 -5.50 -3.17
C VAL A 71 17.74 -4.28 -3.93
N PHE A 72 17.34 -3.10 -3.49
CA PHE A 72 17.78 -1.83 -4.05
C PHE A 72 18.75 -1.19 -3.07
N GLU A 73 19.95 -0.87 -3.55
CA GLU A 73 20.90 -0.03 -2.82
C GLU A 73 20.66 1.44 -3.18
N GLU A 74 20.82 2.33 -2.20
CA GLU A 74 20.62 3.75 -2.41
C GLU A 74 21.68 4.28 -3.39
N SER A 75 21.27 4.55 -4.63
CA SER A 75 22.16 5.21 -5.58
C SER A 75 22.35 6.66 -5.15
N LYS A 76 23.59 7.12 -4.96
CA LYS A 76 23.96 8.51 -4.60
C LYS A 76 23.68 9.55 -5.70
N GLY A 77 22.68 9.33 -6.55
CA GLY A 77 22.47 10.10 -7.78
C GLY A 77 21.01 10.43 -8.00
N PHE A 78 20.46 11.35 -7.22
CA PHE A 78 19.20 12.00 -7.58
C PHE A 78 19.45 12.86 -8.83
N ARG A 79 19.18 12.32 -10.02
CA ARG A 79 19.05 13.16 -11.22
C ARG A 79 17.71 13.86 -11.13
N HIS A 80 17.74 15.15 -10.82
CA HIS A 80 16.58 16.04 -10.92
C HIS A 80 16.00 15.94 -12.33
N PHE A 81 14.84 15.29 -12.46
CA PHE A 81 14.06 15.31 -13.69
C PHE A 81 13.44 16.71 -13.82
N ASN A 82 14.00 17.52 -14.72
CA ASN A 82 13.43 18.82 -15.08
C ASN A 82 12.55 18.63 -16.33
N PRO A 83 11.21 18.67 -16.20
CA PRO A 83 10.29 18.50 -17.34
C PRO A 83 10.36 19.66 -18.36
N TYR A 84 11.09 20.75 -18.06
CA TYR A 84 11.22 21.92 -18.93
C TYR A 84 12.58 22.00 -19.65
N LYS A 85 13.40 20.94 -19.63
CA LYS A 85 14.66 20.93 -20.40
C LYS A 85 14.36 20.43 -21.82
N PRO A 86 14.42 21.29 -22.86
CA PRO A 86 14.21 20.83 -24.23
C PRO A 86 15.30 19.82 -24.62
N SER A 87 14.88 18.72 -25.25
CA SER A 87 15.76 17.76 -25.88
C SER A 87 16.53 18.45 -27.00
N ILE A 88 17.84 18.58 -26.86
CA ILE A 88 18.75 18.98 -27.94
C ILE A 88 18.97 17.77 -28.84
#